data_AF-A0A2V6D8I4-F1
#
_entry.id   AF-A0A2V6D8I4-F1
#
_cell.length_a   1.000
_cell.length_b   1.000
_cell.length_c   1.000
_cell.angle_alpha   90.00
_cell.angle_beta   90.00
_cell.angle_gamma   90.00
#
_symmetry.space_group_name_H-M   'P 1'
#
loop_
_entity.id
_entity.type
_entity.pdbx_description
1 polymer ?
#
loop_
_entity_poly.entity_id
_entity_poly.type
_entity_poly.pdbx_seq_one_letter_code
_entity_poly.pdbx_strand_id
1 'polypeptide(L)'
;MIAEEEAREKVLEKIQVRASRRVSLSHALNCFAAEDYFSSLPLPNFDDSAMDGYAVVASASGVAKRMRVIGEQPAGLDRKLRVSPGEAIRIFTGAPMPAGADAVVMQEDVTREGSEIVMNANVDPGDFVRHRGCDLTEGQKIVAKEEPIRATTIALLASQGFREV
;
A
#
# COMPACT_ATOMS: atom_id res chain seq x y z
N MET A 1 -46.57 31.21 -13.41
CA MET A 1 -45.42 31.12 -12.49
C MET A 1 -45.33 29.67 -12.07
N ILE A 2 -44.20 29.01 -12.29
CA ILE A 2 -43.99 27.60 -11.89
C ILE A 2 -43.14 27.56 -10.62
N ALA A 3 -43.24 26.48 -9.87
CA ALA A 3 -42.37 26.26 -8.72
C ALA A 3 -40.92 26.04 -9.16
N GLU A 4 -39.95 26.37 -8.30
CA GLU A 4 -38.52 26.20 -8.58
C GLU A 4 -38.17 24.76 -8.99
N GLU A 5 -38.72 23.76 -8.29
CA GLU A 5 -38.47 22.35 -8.57
C GLU A 5 -39.00 21.94 -9.96
N GLU A 6 -40.21 22.39 -10.32
CA GLU A 6 -40.80 22.17 -11.64
C GLU A 6 -39.98 22.85 -12.75
N ALA A 7 -39.40 24.02 -12.48
CA ALA A 7 -38.50 24.69 -13.40
C ALA A 7 -37.20 23.88 -13.59
N ARG A 8 -36.64 23.35 -12.50
CA ARG A 8 -35.41 22.54 -12.51
C ARG A 8 -35.58 21.25 -13.32
N GLU A 9 -36.67 20.51 -13.09
CA GLU A 9 -36.98 19.28 -13.84
C GLU A 9 -37.09 19.54 -15.34
N LYS A 10 -37.87 20.55 -15.74
CA LYS A 10 -38.04 20.92 -17.16
C LYS A 10 -36.74 21.33 -17.85
N VAL A 11 -35.78 21.88 -17.11
CA VAL A 11 -34.45 22.20 -17.63
C VAL A 11 -33.63 20.92 -17.80
N LEU A 12 -33.59 20.06 -16.78
CA LEU A 12 -32.82 18.82 -16.79
C LEU A 12 -33.31 17.84 -17.87
N GLU A 13 -34.62 17.74 -18.12
CA GLU A 13 -35.20 16.91 -19.19
C GLU A 13 -34.70 17.27 -20.59
N LYS A 14 -34.28 18.52 -20.81
CA LYS A 14 -33.79 19.00 -22.11
C LYS A 14 -32.29 18.89 -22.27
N ILE A 15 -31.56 18.53 -21.21
CA ILE A 15 -30.10 18.40 -21.23
C ILE A 15 -29.72 16.98 -21.65
N GLN A 16 -28.83 16.88 -22.63
CA GLN A 16 -28.26 15.60 -23.07
C GLN A 16 -26.86 15.41 -22.52
N VAL A 17 -26.58 14.21 -22.00
CA VAL A 17 -25.22 13.83 -21.61
C VAL A 17 -24.34 13.80 -22.86
N ARG A 18 -23.18 14.44 -22.79
CA ARG A 18 -22.24 14.49 -23.90
C ARG A 18 -21.53 13.14 -24.05
N ALA A 19 -21.09 12.83 -25.26
CA ALA A 19 -20.20 11.70 -25.50
C ALA A 19 -18.94 11.82 -24.62
N SER A 20 -18.50 10.68 -24.07
CA SER A 20 -17.26 10.60 -23.32
C SER A 20 -16.05 10.84 -24.22
N ARG A 21 -14.93 11.24 -23.62
CA ARG A 21 -13.64 11.41 -24.29
C ARG A 21 -12.55 10.96 -23.34
N ARG A 22 -11.48 10.36 -23.88
CA ARG A 22 -10.29 10.09 -23.08
C ARG A 22 -9.53 11.38 -22.80
N VAL A 23 -9.08 11.54 -21.56
CA VAL A 23 -8.24 12.65 -21.11
C VAL A 23 -7.06 12.11 -20.33
N SER A 24 -5.92 12.78 -20.39
CA SER A 24 -4.79 12.44 -19.52
C SER A 24 -5.21 12.60 -18.05
N LEU A 25 -4.64 11.79 -17.16
CA LEU A 25 -4.93 11.86 -15.72
C LEU A 25 -4.74 13.28 -15.15
N SER A 26 -3.76 14.03 -15.65
CA SER A 26 -3.51 15.43 -15.26
C SER A 26 -4.65 16.39 -15.59
N HIS A 27 -5.52 16.04 -16.55
CA HIS A 27 -6.69 16.81 -16.96
C HIS A 27 -8.02 16.17 -16.51
N ALA A 28 -7.96 15.08 -15.74
CA ALA A 28 -9.14 14.34 -15.31
C ALA A 28 -9.81 14.95 -14.06
N LEU A 29 -9.16 15.89 -13.38
CA LEU A 29 -9.71 16.52 -12.17
C LEU A 29 -11.05 17.19 -12.48
N ASN A 30 -12.07 16.92 -11.66
CA ASN A 30 -13.45 17.38 -11.83
C ASN A 30 -14.18 16.84 -13.07
N CYS A 31 -13.60 15.87 -13.80
CA CYS A 31 -14.35 15.07 -14.75
C CYS A 31 -15.16 13.99 -14.02
N PHE A 32 -16.09 13.37 -14.74
CA PHE A 32 -16.80 12.18 -14.27
C PHE A 32 -16.30 10.97 -15.05
N ALA A 33 -16.11 9.83 -14.36
CA ALA A 33 -15.66 8.61 -15.00
C ALA A 33 -16.68 8.12 -16.03
N ALA A 34 -16.23 7.77 -17.23
CA ALA A 34 -17.11 7.28 -18.29
C ALA A 34 -17.41 5.78 -18.17
N GLU A 35 -16.58 5.04 -17.43
CA GLU A 35 -16.63 3.61 -17.21
C GLU A 35 -16.11 3.27 -15.79
N ASP A 36 -16.29 2.01 -15.37
CA ASP A 36 -15.72 1.53 -14.12
C ASP A 36 -14.21 1.29 -14.28
N TYR A 37 -13.42 1.76 -13.32
CA TYR A 37 -11.99 1.50 -13.25
C TYR A 37 -11.66 0.55 -12.10
N PHE A 38 -10.81 -0.44 -12.36
CA PHE A 38 -10.43 -1.46 -11.40
C PHE A 38 -8.92 -1.50 -11.22
N SER A 39 -8.50 -1.92 -10.02
CA SER A 39 -7.11 -2.20 -9.66
C SER A 39 -6.55 -3.32 -10.52
N SER A 40 -5.40 -3.10 -11.14
CA SER A 40 -4.64 -4.13 -11.85
C SER A 40 -3.54 -4.76 -11.00
N LEU A 41 -3.10 -4.07 -9.93
CA LEU A 41 -2.03 -4.50 -9.05
C LEU A 41 -2.43 -4.23 -7.59
N PRO A 42 -2.23 -5.20 -6.68
CA PRO A 42 -2.46 -4.93 -5.27
C PRO A 42 -1.43 -3.95 -4.70
N LEU A 43 -1.82 -3.26 -3.65
CA LEU A 43 -0.96 -2.35 -2.89
C LEU A 43 -0.92 -2.76 -1.40
N PRO A 44 0.27 -3.01 -0.82
CA PRO A 44 1.54 -3.23 -1.53
C PRO A 44 1.46 -4.48 -2.44
N ASN A 45 2.39 -4.61 -3.41
CA ASN A 45 2.39 -5.73 -4.38
C ASN A 45 3.10 -6.99 -3.85
N PHE A 46 3.75 -6.90 -2.70
CA PHE A 46 4.35 -7.97 -1.91
C PHE A 46 4.22 -7.62 -0.41
N ASP A 47 4.53 -8.55 0.47
CA ASP A 47 4.59 -8.28 1.90
C ASP A 47 5.80 -7.39 2.20
N ASP A 48 5.58 -6.23 2.80
CA ASP A 48 6.62 -5.25 3.09
C ASP A 48 6.66 -4.86 4.57
N SER A 49 7.74 -4.19 4.98
CA SER A 49 7.86 -3.69 6.34
C SER A 49 7.16 -2.35 6.52
N ALA A 50 6.36 -2.23 7.58
CA ALA A 50 5.77 -0.97 8.00
C ALA A 50 6.78 -0.01 8.66
N MET A 51 7.91 -0.52 9.18
CA MET A 51 8.82 0.24 10.06
C MET A 51 10.28 -0.01 9.72
N ASP A 52 11.14 0.94 10.06
CA ASP A 52 12.58 0.68 10.10
C ASP A 52 12.93 -0.20 11.30
N GLY A 53 13.53 -1.36 11.03
CA GLY A 53 13.77 -2.33 12.08
C GLY A 53 14.55 -3.56 11.64
N TYR A 54 14.19 -4.69 12.23
CA TYR A 54 14.81 -5.99 11.98
C TYR A 54 13.74 -7.05 11.71
N ALA A 55 13.81 -7.66 10.53
CA ALA A 55 12.98 -8.80 10.17
C ALA A 55 13.49 -10.05 10.90
N VAL A 56 12.58 -10.74 11.59
CA VAL A 56 12.90 -11.86 12.50
C VAL A 56 11.88 -12.99 12.34
N VAL A 57 12.21 -14.15 12.92
CA VAL A 57 11.25 -15.23 13.19
C VAL A 57 10.70 -15.01 14.61
N ALA A 58 9.45 -14.57 14.74
CA ALA A 58 8.81 -14.14 15.98
C ALA A 58 8.91 -15.20 17.07
N SER A 59 8.61 -16.47 16.76
CA SER A 59 8.70 -17.61 17.69
C SER A 59 10.11 -17.86 18.25
N ALA A 60 11.15 -17.44 17.53
CA ALA A 60 12.55 -17.55 17.95
C ALA A 60 13.06 -16.28 18.64
N SER A 61 12.27 -15.21 18.62
CA SER A 61 12.58 -13.87 19.13
C SER A 61 12.02 -13.67 20.56
N GLY A 62 12.23 -12.49 21.15
CA GLY A 62 11.70 -12.12 22.47
C GLY A 62 12.70 -11.34 23.34
N VAL A 63 12.19 -10.67 24.38
CA VAL A 63 12.98 -9.81 25.27
C VAL A 63 14.25 -10.51 25.77
N ALA A 64 15.36 -9.77 25.79
CA ALA A 64 16.70 -10.19 26.18
C ALA A 64 17.34 -11.28 25.29
N LYS A 65 16.68 -11.78 24.24
CA LYS A 65 17.33 -12.67 23.27
C LYS A 65 18.29 -11.90 22.39
N ARG A 66 19.40 -12.57 22.07
CA ARG A 66 20.39 -12.12 21.07
C ARG A 66 20.06 -12.71 19.72
N MET A 67 20.13 -11.88 18.68
CA MET A 67 19.94 -12.31 17.31
C MET A 67 21.11 -11.85 16.45
N ARG A 68 21.62 -12.75 15.60
CA ARG A 68 22.71 -12.44 14.66
C ARG A 68 22.16 -11.69 13.46
N VAL A 69 22.70 -10.50 13.18
CA VAL A 69 22.32 -9.74 11.99
C VAL A 69 23.13 -10.21 10.80
N ILE A 70 22.45 -10.84 9.85
CA ILE A 70 23.08 -11.54 8.72
C ILE A 70 23.03 -10.76 7.40
N GLY A 71 22.36 -9.61 7.38
CA GLY A 71 22.24 -8.80 6.18
C GLY A 71 21.34 -7.59 6.35
N GLU A 72 21.10 -6.92 5.24
CA GLU A 72 20.30 -5.71 5.14
C GLU A 72 19.42 -5.75 3.89
N GLN A 73 18.13 -5.45 4.05
CA GLN A 73 17.10 -5.44 3.02
C GLN A 73 16.58 -4.00 2.81
N PRO A 74 17.07 -3.28 1.78
CA PRO A 74 16.64 -1.92 1.48
C PRO A 74 15.23 -1.88 0.85
N ALA A 75 14.62 -0.71 0.86
CA ALA A 75 13.38 -0.45 0.12
C ALA A 75 13.59 -0.65 -1.40
N GLY A 76 12.54 -1.12 -2.07
CA GLY A 76 12.52 -1.33 -3.52
C GLY A 76 13.19 -2.63 -4.00
N LEU A 77 14.51 -2.79 -3.81
CA LEU A 77 15.24 -3.95 -4.33
C LEU A 77 15.13 -5.17 -3.41
N ASP A 78 14.42 -6.21 -3.82
CA ASP A 78 14.45 -7.52 -3.15
C ASP A 78 15.83 -8.18 -3.33
N ARG A 79 16.57 -8.36 -2.22
CA ARG A 79 17.87 -9.03 -2.21
C ARG A 79 17.75 -10.54 -2.03
N LYS A 80 16.52 -11.08 -1.98
CA LYS A 80 16.21 -12.50 -1.82
C LYS A 80 16.89 -13.12 -0.60
N LEU A 81 17.00 -12.33 0.46
CA LEU A 81 17.56 -12.76 1.73
C LEU A 81 16.60 -13.71 2.44
N ARG A 82 17.14 -14.53 3.34
CA ARG A 82 16.39 -15.45 4.19
C ARG A 82 16.80 -15.25 5.63
N VAL A 83 15.84 -15.25 6.53
CA VAL A 83 16.08 -15.29 7.98
C VAL A 83 15.73 -16.67 8.53
N SER A 84 16.55 -17.17 9.45
CA SER A 84 16.31 -18.40 10.21
C SER A 84 16.11 -18.06 11.69
N PRO A 85 15.58 -18.99 12.52
CA PRO A 85 15.52 -18.80 13.97
C PRO A 85 16.86 -18.34 14.59
N GLY A 86 16.82 -17.27 15.40
CA GLY A 86 18.01 -16.65 16.00
C GLY A 86 18.79 -15.69 15.10
N GLU A 87 18.34 -15.48 13.85
CA GLU A 87 18.89 -14.51 12.91
C GLU A 87 17.96 -13.31 12.76
N ALA A 88 18.52 -12.19 12.30
CA ALA A 88 17.79 -10.98 11.97
C ALA A 88 18.36 -10.35 10.70
N ILE A 89 17.52 -9.66 9.95
CA ILE A 89 17.93 -8.84 8.79
C ILE A 89 17.50 -7.41 9.07
N ARG A 90 18.44 -6.45 8.97
CA ARG A 90 18.07 -5.03 9.03
C ARG A 90 17.15 -4.72 7.85
N ILE A 91 15.97 -4.18 8.11
CA ILE A 91 14.95 -3.92 7.08
C ILE A 91 14.38 -2.52 7.22
N PHE A 92 14.16 -1.85 6.10
CA PHE A 92 13.62 -0.48 6.09
C PHE A 92 12.15 -0.44 5.68
N THR A 93 11.45 0.64 6.03
CA THR A 93 10.05 0.84 5.64
C THR A 93 9.86 0.69 4.13
N GLY A 94 8.85 -0.10 3.72
CA GLY A 94 8.54 -0.43 2.33
C GLY A 94 9.50 -1.44 1.68
N ALA A 95 10.44 -2.01 2.43
CA ALA A 95 11.30 -3.07 1.93
C ALA A 95 10.57 -4.43 1.93
N PRO A 96 10.77 -5.28 0.90
CA PRO A 96 10.20 -6.61 0.85
C PRO A 96 10.60 -7.45 2.07
N MET A 97 9.66 -8.21 2.63
CA MET A 97 9.95 -9.13 3.73
C MET A 97 10.89 -10.27 3.28
N PRO A 98 12.01 -10.54 3.98
CA PRO A 98 12.90 -11.65 3.68
C PRO A 98 12.20 -12.98 3.87
N ALA A 99 12.62 -13.99 3.11
CA ALA A 99 12.03 -15.32 3.24
C ALA A 99 12.22 -15.88 4.66
N GLY A 100 11.15 -16.41 5.25
CA GLY A 100 11.17 -16.99 6.59
C GLY A 100 10.90 -15.99 7.72
N ALA A 101 10.95 -14.67 7.46
CA ALA A 101 10.56 -13.67 8.44
C ALA A 101 9.04 -13.62 8.53
N ASP A 102 8.51 -13.52 9.74
CA ASP A 102 7.08 -13.39 10.01
C ASP A 102 6.75 -12.15 10.86
N ALA A 103 7.76 -11.39 11.30
CA ALA A 103 7.58 -10.12 12.00
C ALA A 103 8.77 -9.17 11.81
N VAL A 104 8.56 -7.89 12.14
CA VAL A 104 9.61 -6.88 12.21
C VAL A 104 9.64 -6.29 13.61
N VAL A 105 10.80 -6.26 14.28
CA VAL A 105 10.97 -5.47 15.51
C VAL A 105 11.51 -4.09 15.16
N MET A 106 10.95 -3.04 15.73
CA MET A 106 11.41 -1.66 15.53
C MET A 106 12.88 -1.50 15.95
N GLN A 107 13.64 -0.66 15.25
CA GLN A 107 15.04 -0.41 15.61
C GLN A 107 15.19 0.25 16.99
N GLU A 108 14.16 0.97 17.44
CA GLU A 108 14.06 1.59 18.75
C GLU A 108 13.92 0.56 19.88
N ASP A 109 13.37 -0.62 19.56
CA ASP A 109 13.12 -1.72 20.49
C ASP A 109 14.23 -2.76 20.51
N VAL A 110 15.42 -2.41 20.01
CA VAL A 110 16.61 -3.27 20.09
C VAL A 110 17.85 -2.47 20.45
N THR A 111 18.79 -3.15 21.10
CA THR A 111 20.14 -2.62 21.32
C THR A 111 21.09 -3.27 20.33
N ARG A 112 21.79 -2.46 19.51
CA ARG A 112 22.74 -2.95 18.52
C ARG A 112 24.13 -3.13 19.11
N GLU A 113 24.70 -4.32 18.97
CA GLU A 113 26.05 -4.68 19.43
C GLU A 113 26.84 -5.34 18.30
N GLY A 114 27.53 -4.53 17.48
CA GLY A 114 28.35 -5.05 16.38
C GLY A 114 27.51 -5.81 15.34
N SER A 115 27.68 -7.13 15.24
CA SER A 115 26.91 -8.01 14.34
C SER A 115 25.68 -8.64 15.00
N GLU A 116 25.35 -8.28 16.23
CA GLU A 116 24.19 -8.79 16.97
C GLU A 116 23.24 -7.66 17.37
N ILE A 117 21.99 -8.04 17.63
CA ILE A 117 21.02 -7.20 18.33
C ILE A 117 20.53 -7.92 19.58
N VAL A 118 20.26 -7.16 20.64
CA VAL A 118 19.53 -7.61 21.83
C VAL A 118 18.13 -7.03 21.76
N MET A 119 17.11 -7.88 21.87
CA MET A 119 15.72 -7.42 21.84
C MET A 119 15.30 -6.81 23.17
N ASN A 120 14.71 -5.62 23.12
CA ASN A 120 14.20 -4.90 24.29
C ASN A 120 12.67 -5.04 24.43
N ALA A 121 11.98 -5.48 23.38
CA ALA A 121 10.54 -5.78 23.38
C ALA A 121 10.25 -7.19 22.82
N ASN A 122 9.06 -7.69 23.10
CA ASN A 122 8.51 -8.86 22.40
C ASN A 122 7.90 -8.42 21.08
N VAL A 123 7.81 -9.35 20.13
CA VAL A 123 7.14 -9.15 18.85
C VAL A 123 6.33 -10.41 18.54
N ASP A 124 5.10 -10.22 18.07
CA ASP A 124 4.21 -11.29 17.67
C ASP A 124 4.24 -11.51 16.14
N PRO A 125 3.89 -12.72 15.64
CA PRO A 125 3.78 -12.94 14.21
C PRO A 125 2.82 -11.94 13.55
N GLY A 126 3.26 -11.30 12.47
CA GLY A 126 2.53 -10.28 11.71
C GLY A 126 2.81 -8.84 12.15
N ASP A 127 3.49 -8.62 13.28
CA ASP A 127 3.79 -7.28 13.74
C ASP A 127 4.65 -6.52 12.73
N PHE A 128 4.16 -5.33 12.38
CA PHE A 128 4.77 -4.40 11.44
C PHE A 128 5.02 -4.99 10.03
N VAL A 129 4.28 -6.04 9.67
CA VAL A 129 4.23 -6.58 8.30
C VAL A 129 2.99 -6.03 7.61
N ARG A 130 3.16 -5.39 6.45
CA ARG A 130 2.05 -5.00 5.59
C ARG A 130 1.88 -6.08 4.53
N HIS A 131 0.81 -6.84 4.64
CA HIS A 131 0.54 -7.90 3.68
C HIS A 131 0.17 -7.36 2.31
N ARG A 132 0.55 -8.10 1.26
CA ARG A 132 0.19 -7.81 -0.13
C ARG A 132 -1.30 -7.51 -0.25
N GLY A 133 -1.62 -6.34 -0.79
CA GLY A 133 -2.98 -5.91 -1.05
C GLY A 133 -3.76 -5.41 0.15
N CYS A 134 -3.12 -5.14 1.29
CA CYS A 134 -3.82 -4.61 2.48
C CYS A 134 -4.45 -3.22 2.24
N ASP A 135 -3.90 -2.41 1.35
CA ASP A 135 -4.46 -1.08 1.00
C ASP A 135 -5.44 -1.18 -0.17
N LEU A 136 -5.08 -1.98 -1.19
CA LEU A 136 -5.85 -2.15 -2.41
C LEU A 136 -5.70 -3.58 -2.89
N THR A 137 -6.82 -4.30 -3.04
CA THR A 137 -6.81 -5.65 -3.60
C THR A 137 -6.82 -5.61 -5.12
N GLU A 138 -6.22 -6.61 -5.75
CA GLU A 138 -6.29 -6.80 -7.21
C GLU A 138 -7.75 -6.98 -7.64
N GLY A 139 -8.18 -6.28 -8.69
CA GLY A 139 -9.57 -6.27 -9.15
C GLY A 139 -10.54 -5.41 -8.32
N GLN A 140 -10.08 -4.76 -7.25
CA GLN A 140 -10.92 -3.82 -6.49
C GLN A 140 -11.30 -2.62 -7.36
N LYS A 141 -12.58 -2.21 -7.31
CA LYS A 141 -13.05 -1.01 -8.01
C LYS A 141 -12.43 0.24 -7.39
N ILE A 142 -11.82 1.08 -8.23
CA ILE A 142 -11.19 2.35 -7.86
C ILE A 142 -12.19 3.50 -7.94
N VAL A 143 -12.94 3.57 -9.04
CA VAL A 143 -13.97 4.57 -9.29
C VAL A 143 -15.03 3.97 -10.19
N ALA A 144 -16.30 4.18 -9.85
CA ALA A 144 -17.42 3.72 -10.67
C ALA A 144 -17.71 4.70 -11.80
N LYS A 145 -18.35 4.21 -12.86
CA LYS A 145 -18.94 5.05 -13.89
C LYS A 145 -19.82 6.13 -13.26
N GLU A 146 -19.75 7.34 -13.80
CA GLU A 146 -20.46 8.53 -13.36
C GLU A 146 -20.05 9.06 -11.97
N GLU A 147 -19.00 8.52 -11.36
CA GLU A 147 -18.41 9.13 -10.17
C GLU A 147 -17.43 10.26 -10.53
N PRO A 148 -17.37 11.32 -9.71
CA PRO A 148 -16.44 12.41 -9.92
C PRO A 148 -15.00 11.97 -9.64
N ILE A 149 -14.10 12.29 -10.58
CA ILE A 149 -12.67 12.04 -10.46
C ILE A 149 -12.04 13.14 -9.61
N ARG A 150 -11.62 12.75 -8.39
CA ARG A 150 -10.93 13.62 -7.43
C ARG A 150 -9.42 13.42 -7.47
N ALA A 151 -8.68 14.30 -6.81
CA ALA A 151 -7.22 14.19 -6.69
C ALA A 151 -6.76 12.83 -6.14
N THR A 152 -7.49 12.27 -5.16
CA THR A 152 -7.20 10.94 -4.60
C THR A 152 -7.44 9.82 -5.62
N THR A 153 -8.52 9.90 -6.40
CA THR A 153 -8.81 8.96 -7.50
C THR A 153 -7.71 9.01 -8.56
N ILE A 154 -7.25 10.20 -8.93
CA ILE A 154 -6.15 10.39 -9.88
C ILE A 154 -4.87 9.73 -9.36
N ALA A 155 -4.53 9.94 -8.09
CA ALA A 155 -3.36 9.33 -7.48
C ALA A 155 -3.44 7.80 -7.50
N LEU A 156 -4.61 7.24 -7.21
CA LEU A 156 -4.82 5.79 -7.20
C LEU A 156 -4.80 5.20 -8.62
N LEU A 157 -5.40 5.87 -9.61
CA LEU A 157 -5.31 5.46 -11.02
C LEU A 157 -3.86 5.52 -11.53
N ALA A 158 -3.13 6.58 -11.17
CA ALA A 158 -1.72 6.72 -11.55
C ALA A 158 -0.84 5.62 -10.94
N SER A 159 -1.06 5.26 -9.67
CA SER A 159 -0.32 4.16 -9.03
C SER A 159 -0.61 2.79 -9.64
N GLN A 160 -1.76 2.66 -10.32
CA GLN A 160 -2.17 1.48 -11.08
C GLN A 160 -1.72 1.51 -12.54
N GLY A 161 -0.94 2.52 -12.95
CA GLY A 161 -0.35 2.60 -14.29
C GLY A 161 -1.27 3.22 -15.36
N PHE A 162 -2.46 3.70 -14.99
CA PHE A 162 -3.31 4.45 -15.91
C PHE A 162 -2.62 5.76 -16.29
N ARG A 163 -2.69 6.14 -17.57
CA ARG A 163 -2.18 7.42 -18.08
C ARG A 163 -3.30 8.36 -18.51
N GLU A 164 -4.42 7.78 -18.86
CA GLU A 164 -5.64 8.43 -19.32
C GLU A 164 -6.85 7.67 -18.80
N VAL A 165 -7.98 8.39 -18.74
CA VAL A 165 -9.30 7.91 -18.35
C VAL A 165 -10.39 8.50 -19.22
#